data_AF-A0A3C1PA78-F1
#
_entry.id   AF-A0A3C1PA78-F1
#
_cell.length_a   1.000
_cell.length_b   1.000
_cell.length_c   1.000
_cell.angle_alpha   90.00
_cell.angle_beta   90.00
_cell.angle_gamma   90.00
#
_symmetry.space_group_name_H-M   'P 1'
#
loop_
_entity.id
_entity.type
_entity.pdbx_description
1 polymer ?
#
loop_
_entity_poly.entity_id
_entity_poly.type
_entity_poly.pdbx_seq_one_letter_code
_entity_poly.pdbx_strand_id
1 'polypeptide(L)'
;MSKILAICELGNPVLRNHAHRVENIREEGIQTLINNLIITASQANGVGIAAPQVGVSDRLFIIASRPTLRYPNAPLMEPTAMIN
;
A
#
# COMPACT_ATOMS: atom_id res chain seq x y z
N MET A 1 -14.85 -7.98 0.62
CA MET A 1 -14.15 -8.53 -0.56
C MET A 1 -13.04 -7.58 -0.98
N SER A 2 -11.88 -8.09 -1.36
CA SER A 2 -10.73 -7.27 -1.77
C SER A 2 -10.92 -6.73 -3.20
N LYS A 3 -10.51 -5.48 -3.45
CA LYS A 3 -10.55 -4.82 -4.76
C LYS A 3 -9.22 -4.13 -5.10
N ILE A 4 -8.87 -4.12 -6.39
CA ILE A 4 -7.74 -3.34 -6.89
C ILE A 4 -8.13 -1.86 -6.86
N LEU A 5 -7.26 -1.03 -6.31
CA LEU A 5 -7.48 0.41 -6.17
C LEU A 5 -6.74 1.17 -7.28
N ALA A 6 -7.29 2.32 -7.68
CA ALA A 6 -6.60 3.23 -8.59
C ALA A 6 -5.41 3.86 -7.88
N ILE A 7 -4.26 3.90 -8.56
CA ILE A 7 -3.04 4.51 -8.04
C ILE A 7 -3.03 5.99 -8.44
N CYS A 8 -2.93 6.86 -7.45
CA CYS A 8 -2.77 8.30 -7.61
C CYS A 8 -1.40 8.59 -8.24
N GLU A 9 -1.40 9.39 -9.31
CA GLU A 9 -0.19 9.82 -9.98
C GLU A 9 0.37 11.13 -9.39
N LEU A 10 1.61 11.44 -9.76
CA LEU A 10 2.28 12.67 -9.36
C LEU A 10 1.43 13.90 -9.72
N GLY A 11 1.23 14.79 -8.75
CA GLY A 11 0.36 15.95 -8.87
C GLY A 11 -0.95 15.82 -8.10
N ASN A 12 -1.36 14.60 -7.74
CA ASN A 12 -2.49 14.42 -6.83
C ASN A 12 -2.15 14.98 -5.42
N PRO A 13 -2.95 15.90 -4.85
CA PRO A 13 -2.66 16.54 -3.57
C PRO A 13 -2.55 15.56 -2.40
N VAL A 14 -3.23 14.41 -2.44
CA VAL A 14 -3.14 13.39 -1.37
C VAL A 14 -1.71 12.91 -1.14
N LEU A 15 -0.87 12.90 -2.19
CA LEU A 15 0.53 12.48 -2.14
C LEU A 15 1.43 13.51 -1.44
N ARG A 16 0.90 14.70 -1.12
CA ARG A 16 1.62 15.79 -0.42
C ARG A 16 1.12 16.01 1.01
N ASN A 17 0.01 15.40 1.39
CA ASN A 17 -0.55 15.53 2.72
C ASN A 17 0.22 14.68 3.73
N HIS A 18 0.26 15.14 4.98
CA HIS A 18 0.69 14.29 6.09
C HIS A 18 -0.41 13.28 6.39
N ALA A 19 -0.06 12.00 6.37
CA ALA A 19 -1.03 10.93 6.63
C ALA A 19 -1.47 10.90 8.10
N HIS A 20 -2.72 10.50 8.33
CA HIS A 20 -3.30 10.39 9.67
C HIS A 20 -2.87 9.10 10.35
N ARG A 21 -2.74 9.14 11.67
CA ARG A 21 -2.43 7.96 12.47
C ARG A 21 -3.58 6.97 12.40
N VAL A 22 -3.28 5.68 12.26
CA VAL A 22 -4.28 4.62 12.41
C VAL A 22 -4.43 4.30 13.90
N GLU A 23 -5.61 4.57 14.44
CA GLU A 23 -5.92 4.37 15.87
C GLU A 23 -6.36 2.93 16.18
N ASN A 24 -7.15 2.31 15.31
CA ASN A 24 -7.66 0.96 15.51
C ASN A 24 -7.33 0.03 14.33
N ILE A 25 -6.26 -0.75 14.46
CA ILE A 25 -5.87 -1.74 13.45
C ILE A 25 -6.94 -2.81 13.19
N ARG A 26 -7.77 -3.13 14.18
CA ARG A 26 -8.80 -4.19 14.05
C ARG A 26 -10.07 -3.70 13.36
N GLU A 27 -10.17 -2.41 13.08
CA GLU A 27 -11.30 -1.87 12.34
C GLU A 27 -11.42 -2.55 10.97
N GLU A 28 -12.63 -2.97 10.60
CA GLU A 28 -12.89 -3.70 9.36
C GLU A 28 -12.44 -2.92 8.11
N GLY A 29 -12.57 -1.58 8.15
CA GLY A 29 -12.09 -0.69 7.10
C GLY A 29 -10.58 -0.78 6.90
N ILE A 30 -9.80 -0.80 7.99
CA ILE A 30 -8.34 -0.93 7.95
C ILE A 30 -7.92 -2.31 7.45
N GLN A 31 -8.55 -3.37 7.95
CA GLN A 31 -8.29 -4.73 7.48
C GLN A 31 -8.59 -4.89 5.98
N THR A 32 -9.69 -4.30 5.53
CA THR A 32 -10.06 -4.26 4.11
C THR A 32 -9.05 -3.46 3.29
N LEU A 33 -8.58 -2.32 3.79
CA LEU A 33 -7.58 -1.49 3.13
C LEU A 33 -6.24 -2.22 3.00
N ILE A 34 -5.77 -2.91 4.03
CA ILE A 34 -4.56 -3.75 3.99
C ILE A 34 -4.66 -4.76 2.84
N ASN A 35 -5.77 -5.51 2.78
CA ASN A 35 -5.99 -6.49 1.73
C ASN A 35 -6.01 -5.86 0.33
N ASN A 36 -6.66 -4.70 0.18
CA ASN A 36 -6.71 -3.97 -1.08
C ASN A 36 -5.32 -3.48 -1.52
N LEU A 37 -4.51 -2.98 -0.58
CA LEU A 37 -3.15 -2.54 -0.86
C LEU A 37 -2.24 -3.69 -1.30
N ILE A 38 -2.32 -4.86 -0.65
CA ILE A 38 -1.53 -6.04 -1.02
C ILE A 38 -1.83 -6.45 -2.47
N ILE A 39 -3.11 -6.57 -2.84
CA ILE A 39 -3.47 -6.98 -4.22
C ILE A 39 -3.15 -5.89 -5.24
N THR A 40 -3.27 -4.60 -4.87
CA THR A 40 -2.94 -3.47 -5.75
C THR A 40 -1.43 -3.41 -6.04
N ALA A 41 -0.58 -3.59 -5.02
CA ALA A 41 0.87 -3.67 -5.20
C ALA A 41 1.27 -4.84 -6.11
N SER A 42 0.67 -6.01 -5.88
CA SER A 42 0.92 -7.20 -6.71
C SER A 42 0.58 -6.94 -8.18
N GLN A 43 -0.62 -6.43 -8.46
CA GLN A 43 -1.09 -6.13 -9.82
C GLN A 43 -0.22 -5.09 -10.53
N ALA A 44 0.23 -4.06 -9.80
CA ALA A 44 1.09 -3.01 -10.34
C ALA A 44 2.57 -3.43 -10.49
N ASN A 45 2.91 -4.70 -10.22
CA ASN A 45 4.28 -5.19 -10.11
C ASN A 45 5.16 -4.31 -9.19
N GLY A 46 4.55 -3.79 -8.13
CA GLY A 46 5.21 -3.03 -7.08
C GLY A 46 5.89 -3.94 -6.05
N VAL A 47 6.93 -3.42 -5.41
CA VAL A 47 7.60 -4.03 -4.25
C VAL A 47 7.12 -3.43 -2.91
N GLY A 48 6.10 -2.59 -2.99
CA GLY A 48 5.44 -1.91 -1.88
C GLY A 48 4.44 -0.88 -2.38
N ILE A 49 3.54 -0.45 -1.50
CA ILE A 49 2.55 0.61 -1.78
C ILE A 49 2.09 1.24 -0.47
N ALA A 50 1.87 2.56 -0.46
CA ALA A 50 1.34 3.28 0.70
C ALA A 50 -0.15 3.63 0.50
N ALA A 51 -0.92 3.68 1.59
CA ALA A 51 -2.33 4.09 1.56
C ALA A 51 -2.58 5.42 0.83
N PRO A 52 -1.73 6.47 0.98
CA PRO A 52 -1.92 7.71 0.23
C PRO A 52 -1.86 7.53 -1.29
N GLN A 53 -1.10 6.55 -1.79
CA GLN A 53 -1.01 6.25 -3.22
C GLN A 53 -2.32 5.71 -3.80
N VAL A 54 -3.27 5.29 -2.97
CA VAL A 54 -4.61 4.86 -3.42
C VAL A 54 -5.71 5.81 -2.93
N GLY A 55 -5.33 7.05 -2.58
CA GLY A 55 -6.25 8.10 -2.16
C GLY A 55 -6.67 8.06 -0.69
N VAL A 56 -6.09 7.17 0.13
CA VAL A 56 -6.42 7.06 1.55
C VAL A 56 -5.29 7.61 2.41
N SER A 57 -5.52 8.75 3.07
CA SER A 57 -4.48 9.48 3.80
C SER A 57 -4.21 8.91 5.20
N ASP A 58 -3.86 7.62 5.29
CA ASP A 58 -3.54 6.92 6.55
C ASP A 58 -2.07 6.48 6.59
N ARG A 59 -1.48 6.42 7.80
CA ARG A 59 -0.12 5.91 8.06
C ARG A 59 -0.10 4.38 8.00
N LEU A 60 -0.29 3.87 6.79
CA LEU A 60 -0.29 2.46 6.47
C LEU A 60 0.42 2.28 5.13
N PHE A 61 1.34 1.31 5.07
CA PHE A 61 1.95 0.87 3.83
C PHE A 61 2.27 -0.62 3.84
N ILE A 62 2.43 -1.20 2.67
CA ILE A 62 2.82 -2.58 2.45
C ILE A 62 4.26 -2.60 1.96
N ILE A 63 5.11 -3.43 2.57
CA ILE A 63 6.39 -3.87 1.99
C ILE A 63 6.18 -5.27 1.42
N ALA A 64 6.55 -5.48 0.17
CA ALA A 64 6.39 -6.76 -0.53
C ALA A 64 7.58 -7.00 -1.47
N SER A 65 8.78 -7.08 -0.90
CA SER A 65 10.00 -7.27 -1.69
C SER A 65 9.98 -8.60 -2.45
N ARG A 66 10.28 -8.53 -3.74
CA ARG A 66 10.41 -9.68 -4.66
C ARG A 66 11.19 -9.27 -5.91
N PRO A 67 11.82 -10.21 -6.62
CA PRO A 67 12.35 -9.94 -7.95
C PRO A 67 11.26 -9.39 -8.89
N THR A 68 11.58 -8.29 -9.57
CA THR A 68 10.74 -7.68 -10.61
C THR A 68 11.63 -7.20 -11.76
N LEU A 69 11.04 -6.81 -12.90
CA LEU A 69 11.81 -6.16 -13.98
C LEU A 69 12.54 -4.90 -13.51
N ARG A 70 11.96 -4.15 -12.56
CA ARG A 70 12.57 -2.93 -12.00
C ARG A 70 13.62 -3.22 -10.92
N TYR A 71 13.47 -4.33 -10.21
CA TYR A 71 14.32 -4.75 -9.10
C TYR A 71 14.65 -6.25 -9.23
N PRO A 72 15.56 -6.65 -10.14
CA PRO A 72 15.81 -8.05 -10.44
C PRO A 72 16.44 -8.83 -9.27
N ASN A 73 17.16 -8.13 -8.40
CA ASN A 73 17.92 -8.71 -7.28
C ASN A 73 17.25 -8.46 -5.92
N ALA A 74 16.01 -7.97 -5.88
CA ALA A 74 15.32 -7.73 -4.62
C ALA A 74 15.07 -9.07 -3.88
N PRO A 75 15.35 -9.14 -2.57
CA PRO A 75 15.10 -10.36 -1.80
C PRO A 75 13.60 -10.67 -1.76
N LEU A 76 13.25 -11.95 -1.67
CA LEU A 76 11.86 -12.37 -1.54
C LEU A 76 11.42 -12.28 -0.07
N MET A 77 10.24 -11.72 0.18
CA MET A 77 9.59 -11.73 1.48
C MET A 77 8.06 -11.76 1.32
N GLU A 78 7.37 -12.16 2.39
CA GLU A 78 5.92 -12.07 2.45
C GLU A 78 5.45 -10.60 2.52
N PRO A 79 4.36 -10.23 1.82
CA PRO A 79 3.75 -8.92 1.96
C PRO A 79 3.41 -8.60 3.41
N THR A 80 3.98 -7.51 3.93
CA THR A 80 3.84 -7.12 5.33
C THR A 80 3.27 -5.72 5.43
N ALA A 81 2.17 -5.56 6.17
CA ALA A 81 1.62 -4.26 6.49
C ALA A 81 2.40 -3.61 7.64
N MET A 82 2.82 -2.37 7.43
CA MET A 82 3.44 -1.52 8.45
C MET A 82 2.52 -0.33 8.72
N ILE A 83 2.31 -0.05 10.02
CA ILE A 83 1.35 0.94 10.48
C ILE A 83 2.03 1.87 11.48
N ASN A 84 1.77 3.18 11.33
CA ASN A 84 2.25 4.31 12.14
C ASN A 84 3.75 4.64 12.04
#